data_AF-A0A2M9KE15-F1
#
_entry.id   AF-A0A2M9KE15-F1
#
_cell.length_a   1.000
_cell.length_b   1.000
_cell.length_c   1.000
_cell.angle_alpha   90.00
_cell.angle_beta   90.00
_cell.angle_gamma   90.00
#
_symmetry.space_group_name_H-M   'P 1'
#
loop_
_entity.id
_entity.type
_entity.pdbx_description
1 polymer ?
#
loop_
_entity_poly.entity_id
_entity_poly.type
_entity_poly.pdbx_seq_one_letter_code
_entity_poly.pdbx_strand_id
1 'polypeptide(L)'
;MTARYRRCGHGTGPRHPGDRKAVAEFTAMLAARQSPAPWTRRGDVAVRIDERGPERGRPLPEQQPDTAPHAPVLIHPDTRTALTGTLHCAQARIHGERTSPYRLLTHALAGRDLPPGTDLST
;
A
#
# COMPACT_ATOMS: atom_id res chain seq x y z
N MET A 1 -18.47 10.53 37.32
CA MET A 1 -18.03 9.19 36.85
C MET A 1 -16.94 9.40 35.81
N THR A 2 -15.67 9.20 36.17
CA THR A 2 -14.54 9.24 35.24
C THR A 2 -14.36 7.86 34.63
N ALA A 3 -14.59 7.73 33.33
CA ALA A 3 -14.36 6.49 32.61
C ALA A 3 -12.85 6.15 32.66
N ARG A 4 -12.48 5.18 33.49
CA ARG A 4 -11.14 4.58 33.44
C ARG A 4 -11.10 3.70 32.19
N TYR A 5 -10.48 4.22 31.13
CA TYR A 5 -10.06 3.41 30.01
C TYR A 5 -9.11 2.32 30.53
N ARG A 6 -9.62 1.10 30.72
CA ARG A 6 -8.78 -0.07 31.01
C ARG A 6 -8.05 -0.40 29.71
N ARG A 7 -6.72 -0.42 29.75
CA ARG A 7 -5.92 -1.00 28.67
C ARG A 7 -6.38 -2.46 28.50
N CYS A 8 -6.81 -2.84 27.31
CA CYS A 8 -6.92 -4.25 26.94
C CYS A 8 -5.53 -4.87 27.18
N GLY A 9 -5.47 -5.88 28.05
CA GLY A 9 -4.25 -6.34 28.68
C GLY A 9 -3.11 -6.63 27.71
N HIS A 10 -2.01 -5.90 27.86
CA HIS A 10 -0.70 -6.41 27.49
C HIS A 10 -0.01 -6.75 28.81
N GLY A 11 0.13 -8.04 29.12
CA GLY A 11 0.95 -8.48 30.23
C GLY A 11 2.38 -7.95 30.06
N THR A 12 3.06 -7.68 31.16
CA THR A 12 4.51 -7.38 31.17
C THR A 12 5.26 -8.65 30.79
N GLY A 13 5.34 -8.95 29.50
CA GLY A 13 6.02 -10.10 28.94
C GLY A 13 6.59 -9.79 27.54
N PRO A 14 7.47 -10.63 27.00
CA PRO A 14 7.99 -10.45 25.66
C PRO A 14 6.84 -10.39 24.64
N ARG A 15 6.90 -9.45 23.69
CA ARG A 15 5.93 -9.38 22.57
C ARG A 15 5.80 -10.74 21.91
N HIS A 16 4.56 -11.17 21.67
CA HIS A 16 4.28 -12.40 20.95
C HIS A 16 4.93 -12.32 19.56
N PRO A 17 5.47 -13.42 18.99
CA PRO A 17 6.10 -13.37 17.68
C PRO A 17 5.19 -12.80 16.57
N GLY A 18 3.87 -13.03 16.66
CA GLY A 18 2.86 -12.42 15.78
C GLY A 18 2.86 -10.89 15.87
N ASP A 19 2.87 -10.32 17.08
CA ASP A 19 2.91 -8.87 17.30
C ASP A 19 4.17 -8.23 16.70
N ARG A 20 5.31 -8.93 16.77
CA ARG A 20 6.57 -8.43 16.21
C ARG A 20 6.49 -8.31 14.69
N LYS A 21 5.89 -9.31 14.03
CA LYS A 21 5.68 -9.30 12.57
C LYS A 21 4.71 -8.18 12.18
N ALA A 22 3.56 -8.09 12.84
CA ALA A 22 2.57 -7.04 12.57
C ALA A 22 3.15 -5.63 12.75
N VAL A 23 3.91 -5.39 13.83
CA VAL A 23 4.58 -4.10 14.06
C VAL A 23 5.65 -3.82 12.99
N ALA A 24 6.41 -4.83 12.56
CA ALA A 24 7.41 -4.65 11.51
C ALA A 24 6.77 -4.30 10.16
N GLU A 25 5.70 -4.99 9.79
CA GLU A 25 4.92 -4.72 8.56
C GLU A 25 4.29 -3.32 8.59
N PHE A 26 3.71 -2.92 9.73
CA PHE A 26 3.17 -1.57 9.92
C PHE A 26 4.26 -0.48 9.86
N THR A 27 5.42 -0.73 10.46
CA THR A 27 6.55 0.20 10.42
C THR A 27 7.09 0.37 9.00
N ALA A 28 7.23 -0.74 8.27
CA ALA A 28 7.65 -0.71 6.87
C ALA A 28 6.64 0.05 5.99
N MET A 29 5.35 -0.09 6.27
CA MET A 29 4.29 0.65 5.60
C MET A 29 4.38 2.15 5.86
N LEU A 30 4.58 2.58 7.11
CA LEU A 30 4.76 3.99 7.43
C LEU A 30 6.01 4.57 6.76
N ALA A 31 7.12 3.83 6.76
CA ALA A 31 8.35 4.24 6.10
C ALA A 31 8.15 4.43 4.59
N ALA A 32 7.50 3.47 3.92
CA ALA A 32 7.21 3.54 2.50
C ALA A 32 6.34 4.77 2.14
N ARG A 33 5.39 5.14 3.01
CA ARG A 33 4.54 6.32 2.82
C ARG A 33 5.29 7.65 3.06
N GLN A 34 6.17 7.70 4.05
CA GLN A 34 6.92 8.91 4.39
C GLN A 34 8.07 9.19 3.43
N SER A 35 8.76 8.13 2.98
CA SER A 35 9.87 8.20 2.03
C SER A 35 9.67 7.18 0.91
N PRO A 36 8.84 7.51 -0.09
CA PRO A 36 8.60 6.61 -1.21
C PRO A 36 9.87 6.36 -2.01
N ALA A 37 10.11 5.11 -2.38
CA ALA A 37 11.18 4.76 -3.30
C ALA A 37 10.92 5.43 -4.66
N PRO A 38 11.92 6.06 -5.28
CA PRO A 38 11.75 6.68 -6.59
C PRO A 38 11.33 5.62 -7.60
N TRP A 39 10.33 5.94 -8.42
CA TRP A 39 9.85 4.99 -9.40
C TRP A 39 10.83 4.90 -10.58
N THR A 40 11.35 3.70 -10.83
CA THR A 40 12.33 3.41 -11.89
C THR A 40 11.74 3.39 -13.31
N ARG A 41 10.48 3.82 -13.47
CA ARG A 41 9.69 3.77 -14.72
C ARG A 41 9.58 2.35 -15.31
N ARG A 42 9.81 1.35 -14.46
CA ARG A 42 9.66 -0.07 -14.76
C ARG A 42 8.81 -0.69 -13.67
N GLY A 43 8.04 -1.71 -14.05
CA GLY A 43 7.17 -2.41 -13.12
C GLY A 43 5.99 -1.57 -12.63
N ASP A 44 5.39 -2.03 -11.53
CA ASP A 44 4.18 -1.43 -10.99
C ASP A 44 4.50 -0.20 -10.13
N VAL A 45 3.54 0.70 -10.08
CA VAL A 45 3.68 2.03 -9.48
C VAL A 45 2.58 2.26 -8.45
N ALA A 46 2.90 2.97 -7.38
CA ALA A 46 1.92 3.47 -6.43
C ALA A 46 1.34 4.79 -6.97
N VAL A 47 0.08 4.79 -7.39
CA VAL A 47 -0.59 5.95 -8.00
C VAL A 47 -1.68 6.48 -7.08
N ARG A 48 -1.66 7.78 -6.78
CA ARG A 48 -2.70 8.43 -5.99
C ARG A 48 -3.81 8.96 -6.91
N ILE A 49 -4.97 8.33 -6.85
CA ILE A 49 -6.14 8.70 -7.67
C ILE A 49 -7.00 9.74 -6.95
N ASP A 50 -7.15 9.60 -5.63
CA ASP A 50 -7.88 10.50 -4.76
C ASP A 50 -7.17 10.68 -3.41
N GLU A 51 -7.83 11.32 -2.45
CA GLU A 51 -7.29 11.54 -1.10
C GLU A 51 -7.22 10.26 -0.26
N ARG A 52 -7.83 9.16 -0.72
CA ARG A 52 -7.99 7.93 0.07
C ARG A 52 -6.67 7.17 0.14
N GLY A 53 -5.88 7.12 -0.93
CA GLY A 53 -4.54 6.54 -0.86
C GLY A 53 -3.95 6.07 -2.18
N PRO A 54 -2.78 5.41 -2.11
CA PRO A 54 -2.09 4.90 -3.28
C PRO A 54 -2.68 3.56 -3.77
N GLU A 55 -3.13 3.57 -5.01
CA GLU A 55 -3.55 2.39 -5.77
C GLU A 55 -2.37 1.77 -6.52
N ARG A 56 -2.54 0.53 -6.96
CA ARG A 56 -1.55 -0.15 -7.80
C ARG A 56 -1.82 0.17 -9.27
N GLY A 57 -0.95 0.97 -9.87
CA GLY A 57 -0.93 1.22 -11.30
C GLY A 57 0.09 0.34 -12.00
N ARG A 58 -0.18 0.00 -13.25
CA ARG A 58 0.78 -0.63 -14.17
C ARG A 58 0.85 0.19 -15.46
N PRO A 59 2.05 0.65 -15.87
CA PRO A 59 2.22 1.28 -17.17
C PRO A 59 1.81 0.34 -18.30
N LEU A 60 1.30 0.89 -19.39
CA LEU A 60 1.10 0.11 -20.61
C LEU A 60 2.46 -0.40 -21.11
N PRO A 61 2.54 -1.63 -21.66
CA PRO A 61 3.79 -2.18 -22.19
C PRO A 61 4.43 -1.31 -23.27
N GLU A 62 3.60 -0.59 -24.01
CA GLU A 62 3.98 0.29 -25.13
C GLU A 62 4.41 1.69 -24.68
N GLN A 63 4.15 2.05 -23.42
CA GLN A 63 4.49 3.37 -22.91
C GLN A 63 5.99 3.46 -22.67
N GLN A 64 6.64 4.39 -23.37
CA GLN A 64 8.05 4.68 -23.14
C GLN A 64 8.26 5.26 -21.74
N PRO A 65 9.33 4.86 -21.03
CA PRO A 65 9.62 5.31 -19.66
C PRO A 65 9.60 6.83 -19.49
N ASP A 66 10.09 7.56 -20.48
CA ASP A 66 10.29 9.01 -20.41
C ASP A 66 9.12 9.84 -20.96
N THR A 67 8.03 9.20 -21.38
CA THR A 67 6.85 9.92 -21.91
C THR A 67 5.91 10.35 -20.78
N ALA A 68 5.70 11.66 -20.68
CA ALA A 68 4.63 12.27 -19.90
C ALA A 68 3.51 12.77 -20.85
N PRO A 69 2.22 12.71 -20.46
CA PRO A 69 1.68 12.20 -19.20
C PRO A 69 1.76 10.66 -19.11
N HIS A 70 1.91 10.14 -17.89
CA HIS A 70 1.91 8.70 -17.69
C HIS A 70 0.48 8.17 -17.78
N ALA A 71 0.36 6.99 -18.38
CA ALA A 71 -0.89 6.35 -18.75
C ALA A 71 -1.01 4.96 -18.08
N PRO A 72 -0.90 4.84 -16.73
CA PRO A 72 -1.06 3.55 -16.07
C PRO A 72 -2.50 3.05 -16.12
N VAL A 73 -2.66 1.73 -16.09
CA VAL A 73 -3.92 1.03 -15.83
C VAL A 73 -3.95 0.66 -14.34
N LEU A 74 -5.05 0.93 -13.65
CA LEU A 74 -5.20 0.41 -12.28
C LEU A 74 -5.38 -1.10 -12.34
N ILE A 75 -4.62 -1.80 -11.51
CA ILE A 75 -4.68 -3.25 -11.43
C ILE A 75 -5.00 -3.69 -10.01
N HIS A 76 -5.71 -4.80 -9.89
CA HIS A 76 -6.04 -5.38 -8.60
C HIS A 76 -4.75 -5.66 -7.80
N PRO A 77 -4.70 -5.33 -6.50
CA PRO A 77 -3.51 -5.50 -5.68
C PRO A 77 -2.99 -6.94 -5.69
N ASP A 78 -3.88 -7.94 -5.68
CA ASP A 78 -3.51 -9.36 -5.65
C ASP A 78 -3.54 -10.05 -7.02
N THR A 79 -4.63 -9.93 -7.78
CA THR A 79 -4.85 -10.75 -8.99
C THR A 79 -4.22 -10.19 -10.26
N ARG A 80 -3.64 -8.98 -10.21
CA ARG A 80 -3.07 -8.27 -11.38
C ARG A 80 -4.08 -7.97 -12.50
N THR A 81 -5.38 -8.20 -12.27
CA THR A 81 -6.45 -7.92 -13.21
C THR A 81 -6.62 -6.41 -13.36
N ALA A 82 -6.81 -5.91 -14.58
CA ALA A 82 -7.15 -4.51 -14.81
C ALA A 82 -8.51 -4.19 -14.18
N LEU A 83 -8.57 -3.08 -13.42
CA LEU A 83 -9.78 -2.55 -12.80
C LEU A 83 -10.36 -1.39 -13.60
N THR A 84 -9.53 -0.69 -14.37
CA THR A 84 -9.91 0.47 -15.17
C THR A 84 -9.34 0.36 -16.58
N GLY A 85 -9.77 1.26 -17.46
CA GLY A 85 -8.99 1.60 -18.64
C GLY A 85 -7.73 2.41 -18.28
N THR A 86 -7.04 2.88 -19.31
CA THR A 86 -5.86 3.73 -19.21
C THR A 86 -6.20 5.05 -18.50
N LEU A 87 -5.45 5.38 -17.45
CA LEU A 87 -5.59 6.64 -16.73
C LEU A 87 -4.47 7.60 -17.11
N HIS A 88 -4.79 8.76 -17.66
CA HIS A 88 -3.79 9.81 -17.87
C HIS A 88 -3.58 10.56 -16.55
N CYS A 89 -2.42 10.38 -15.92
CA CYS A 89 -2.08 11.05 -14.67
C CYS A 89 -0.74 11.81 -14.76
N ALA A 90 -0.71 12.98 -14.12
CA ALA A 90 0.53 13.74 -13.96
C ALA A 90 1.53 12.98 -13.08
N GLN A 91 2.84 13.13 -13.35
CA GLN A 91 3.92 12.53 -12.57
C GLN A 91 3.82 12.82 -11.06
N ALA A 92 3.31 14.00 -10.68
CA ALA A 92 3.09 14.36 -9.28
C ALA A 92 2.07 13.47 -8.53
N ARG A 93 1.27 12.68 -9.25
CA ARG A 93 0.36 11.68 -8.67
C ARG A 93 1.00 10.30 -8.49
N ILE A 94 2.19 10.09 -9.05
CA ILE A 94 2.98 8.89 -8.84
C ILE A 94 3.75 9.05 -7.54
N HIS A 95 3.39 8.23 -6.56
CA HIS A 95 4.02 8.28 -5.25
C HIS A 95 5.40 7.63 -5.25
N GLY A 96 5.61 6.61 -6.08
CA GLY A 96 6.87 5.88 -6.14
C GLY A 96 6.68 4.46 -6.65
N GLU A 97 7.73 3.65 -6.56
CA GLU A 97 7.67 2.23 -6.89
C GLU A 97 6.69 1.50 -5.96
N ARG A 98 5.90 0.57 -6.52
CA ARG A 98 4.99 -0.25 -5.73
C ARG A 98 5.78 -1.32 -4.95
N THR A 99 6.03 -1.04 -3.68
CA THR A 99 6.62 -2.02 -2.74
C THR A 99 5.53 -2.82 -1.99
N SER A 100 5.90 -3.99 -1.44
CA SER A 100 4.99 -4.86 -0.67
C SER A 100 4.20 -4.13 0.44
N PRO A 101 4.78 -3.19 1.21
CA PRO A 101 4.03 -2.47 2.26
C PRO A 101 2.84 -1.66 1.74
N TYR A 102 2.88 -1.19 0.49
CA TYR A 102 1.74 -0.50 -0.11
C TYR A 102 0.53 -1.42 -0.35
N ARG A 103 0.73 -2.75 -0.42
CA ARG A 103 -0.36 -3.74 -0.52
C ARG A 103 -1.29 -3.67 0.69
N LEU A 104 -0.73 -3.49 1.89
CA LEU A 104 -1.50 -3.38 3.12
C LEU A 104 -2.36 -2.11 3.14
N LEU A 105 -1.82 -0.98 2.65
CA LEU A 105 -2.57 0.27 2.55
C LEU A 105 -3.78 0.16 1.64
N THR A 106 -3.62 -0.48 0.47
CA THR A 106 -4.73 -0.67 -0.48
C THR A 106 -5.84 -1.55 0.12
N HIS A 107 -5.49 -2.62 0.83
CA HIS A 107 -6.48 -3.50 1.46
C HIS A 107 -7.20 -2.83 2.64
N ALA A 108 -6.46 -2.20 3.56
CA ALA A 108 -7.03 -1.52 4.72
C ALA A 108 -7.98 -0.39 4.32
N LEU A 109 -7.62 0.38 3.30
CA LEU A 109 -8.44 1.49 2.80
C LEU A 109 -9.73 1.00 2.11
N ALA A 110 -9.66 -0.14 1.42
CA ALA A 110 -10.79 -0.72 0.73
C ALA A 110 -11.75 -1.49 1.67
N GLY A 111 -11.44 -1.56 2.97
CA GLY A 111 -12.19 -2.38 3.94
C GLY A 111 -12.13 -3.88 3.60
N ARG A 112 -11.05 -4.31 2.93
CA ARG A 112 -10.87 -5.69 2.47
C ARG A 112 -10.05 -6.48 3.48
N ASP A 113 -10.30 -7.78 3.51
CA ASP A 113 -9.48 -8.71 4.27
C ASP A 113 -8.03 -8.62 3.83
N LEU A 114 -7.13 -8.75 4.81
CA LEU A 114 -5.72 -8.72 4.54
C LEU A 114 -5.30 -9.96 3.73
N PRO A 115 -4.22 -9.85 2.94
CA PRO A 115 -3.70 -10.98 2.19
C PRO A 115 -3.52 -12.24 3.05
N PRO A 116 -3.81 -13.44 2.50
CA PRO A 116 -3.51 -14.69 3.19
C PRO A 116 -2.02 -14.73 3.60
N GLY A 117 -1.74 -14.95 4.88
CA GLY A 117 -0.39 -14.93 5.45
C GLY A 117 0.03 -13.60 6.11
N THR A 118 -0.79 -12.55 6.01
CA THR A 118 -0.74 -11.39 6.91
C THR A 118 -1.46 -11.77 8.20
N ASP A 119 -0.71 -12.23 9.18
CA ASP A 119 -1.23 -12.67 10.47
C ASP A 119 -1.35 -11.45 11.41
N LEU A 120 -2.60 -11.04 11.67
CA LEU A 120 -2.96 -10.06 12.70
C LEU A 120 -3.76 -10.69 13.85
N SER A 121 -3.77 -12.03 13.91
CA SER A 121 -4.52 -12.75 14.94
C SER A 121 -3.85 -12.50 16.29
N THR A 122 -4.66 -12.03 17.23
CA THR A 122 -4.28 -11.51 18.55
C THR A 122 -3.90 -12.62 19.52
#